data_AF-A0A0U5FHC6-F1
#
_entry.id   AF-A0A0U5FHC6-F1
#
_cell.length_a   1.000
_cell.length_b   1.000
_cell.length_c   1.000
_cell.angle_alpha   90.00
_cell.angle_beta   90.00
_cell.angle_gamma   90.00
#
_symmetry.space_group_name_H-M   'P 1'
#
loop_
_entity.id
_entity.type
_entity.pdbx_description
1 polymer ?
#
loop_
_entity_poly.entity_id
_entity_poly.type
_entity_poly.pdbx_seq_one_letter_code
_entity_poly.pdbx_strand_id
1 'polypeptide(L)'
;MINRCAETVYRVYRYLETGASIADYQDHYMRNKQRCGRKRTQLSLAELTYINDKIAQGWTPDTIIGRAERPISCNLRTLYRMFERG
;
A
#
# COMPACT_ATOMS: atom_id res chain seq x y z
N MET A 1 0.72 35.38 -8.07
CA MET A 1 0.60 34.35 -9.13
C MET A 1 0.68 32.99 -8.48
N ILE A 2 -0.30 32.10 -8.69
CA ILE A 2 -0.31 30.76 -8.06
C ILE A 2 0.69 29.88 -8.80
N ASN A 3 1.63 29.22 -8.11
CA ASN A 3 2.69 28.41 -8.71
C ASN A 3 2.16 27.03 -9.19
N ARG A 4 1.23 27.05 -10.15
CA ARG A 4 0.57 25.88 -10.73
C ARG A 4 0.40 26.09 -12.24
N CYS A 5 0.48 25.00 -13.01
CA CYS A 5 0.19 25.07 -14.43
C CYS A 5 -1.30 25.40 -14.67
N ALA A 6 -1.58 26.07 -15.79
CA ALA A 6 -2.92 26.53 -16.15
C ALA A 6 -3.96 25.38 -16.13
N GLU A 7 -3.57 24.19 -16.59
CA GLU A 7 -4.45 23.02 -16.60
C GLU A 7 -4.84 22.57 -15.18
N THR A 8 -3.93 22.62 -14.20
CA THR A 8 -4.27 22.28 -12.81
C THR A 8 -5.33 23.24 -12.26
N VAL A 9 -5.21 24.53 -12.57
CA VAL A 9 -6.18 25.54 -12.16
C VAL A 9 -7.52 25.31 -12.87
N TYR A 10 -7.50 25.05 -14.18
CA TYR A 10 -8.70 24.78 -14.97
C TYR A 10 -9.47 23.55 -14.48
N ARG A 11 -8.77 22.48 -14.09
CA ARG A 11 -9.40 21.27 -13.54
C ARG A 11 -10.15 21.52 -12.23
N VAL A 12 -9.66 22.43 -11.39
CA VAL A 12 -10.38 22.85 -10.17
C VAL A 12 -11.60 23.69 -10.55
N TYR A 13 -11.41 24.70 -11.39
CA TYR A 13 -12.51 25.58 -11.84
C TYR A 13 -13.66 24.77 -12.46
N ARG A 14 -13.37 23.89 -13.42
CA ARG A 14 -14.36 23.04 -14.08
C ARG A 14 -15.10 22.11 -13.11
N TYR A 15 -14.43 21.67 -12.04
CA TYR A 15 -15.06 20.86 -11.01
C TYR A 15 -16.07 21.68 -10.19
N LEU A 16 -15.73 22.94 -9.87
CA LEU A 16 -16.62 23.84 -9.16
C LEU A 16 -17.82 24.28 -10.00
N GLU A 17 -17.67 24.38 -11.33
CA GLU A 17 -18.80 24.64 -12.24
C GLU A 17 -19.90 23.58 -12.18
N THR A 18 -19.62 22.39 -11.64
CA THR A 18 -20.62 21.34 -11.41
C THR A 18 -21.51 21.59 -10.18
N GLY A 19 -21.25 22.67 -9.43
CA GLY A 19 -21.92 22.99 -8.15
C GLY A 19 -21.26 22.33 -6.93
N ALA A 20 -20.14 21.62 -7.12
CA ALA A 20 -19.41 20.98 -6.03
C ALA A 20 -18.57 21.98 -5.21
N SER A 21 -18.32 21.64 -3.94
CA SER A 21 -17.50 22.46 -3.03
C SER A 21 -16.00 22.17 -3.18
N ILE A 22 -15.16 23.10 -2.73
CA ILE A 22 -13.70 22.89 -2.63
C ILE A 22 -13.38 21.67 -1.74
N ALA A 23 -14.13 21.47 -0.66
CA ALA A 23 -13.96 20.31 0.22
C ALA A 23 -14.21 18.98 -0.52
N ASP A 24 -15.18 18.96 -1.42
CA ASP A 24 -15.48 17.79 -2.26
C ASP A 24 -14.35 17.52 -3.27
N TYR A 25 -13.80 18.58 -3.87
CA TYR A 25 -12.61 18.45 -4.73
C TYR A 25 -11.39 17.91 -3.95
N GLN A 26 -11.18 18.37 -2.72
CA GLN A 26 -10.09 17.88 -1.86
C GLN A 26 -10.27 16.40 -1.54
N ASP A 27 -11.48 15.97 -1.17
CA ASP A 27 -11.77 14.57 -0.88
C ASP A 27 -11.60 13.69 -2.12
N HIS A 28 -12.10 14.14 -3.28
CA HIS A 28 -11.88 13.49 -4.57
C HIS A 28 -10.39 13.37 -4.92
N TYR A 29 -9.61 14.42 -4.69
CA TYR A 29 -8.16 14.39 -4.87
C TYR A 29 -7.50 13.36 -3.95
N MET A 30 -7.86 13.33 -2.65
CA MET A 30 -7.31 12.39 -1.68
C MET A 30 -7.65 10.93 -2.04
N ARG A 31 -8.90 10.65 -2.45
CA ARG A 31 -9.30 9.33 -2.96
C ARG A 31 -8.47 8.88 -4.15
N ASN A 32 -8.19 9.78 -5.10
CA ASN A 32 -7.32 9.48 -6.24
C ASN A 32 -5.86 9.31 -5.81
N LYS A 33 -5.39 10.10 -4.85
CA LYS A 33 -4.01 10.00 -4.36
C LYS A 33 -3.72 8.65 -3.68
N GLN A 34 -4.72 8.06 -3.02
CA GLN A 34 -4.62 6.69 -2.47
C GLN A 34 -4.41 5.60 -3.56
N ARG A 35 -4.79 5.88 -4.81
CA ARG A 35 -4.58 4.97 -5.94
C ARG A 35 -3.16 5.03 -6.48
N CYS A 36 -2.45 6.14 -6.25
CA CYS A 36 -1.07 6.32 -6.68
C CYS A 36 -0.08 5.48 -5.86
N GLY A 37 1.13 5.33 -6.39
CA GLY A 37 2.23 4.63 -5.74
C GLY A 37 2.15 3.12 -5.87
N ARG A 38 3.24 2.45 -5.49
CA ARG A 38 3.34 0.99 -5.56
C ARG A 38 2.49 0.35 -4.47
N LYS A 39 1.59 -0.57 -4.84
CA LYS A 39 0.83 -1.37 -3.88
C LYS A 39 1.75 -2.33 -3.14
N ARG A 40 1.42 -2.62 -1.88
CA ARG A 40 2.20 -3.56 -1.06
C ARG A 40 2.09 -4.95 -1.67
N THR A 41 3.20 -5.68 -1.68
CA THR A 41 3.18 -7.11 -2.00
C THR A 41 2.30 -7.80 -0.95
N GLN A 42 1.23 -8.45 -1.40
CA GLN A 42 0.39 -9.27 -0.55
C GLN A 42 0.79 -10.72 -0.76
N LEU A 43 0.99 -11.43 0.35
CA LEU A 43 1.18 -12.88 0.34
C LEU A 43 -0.18 -13.55 0.21
N SER A 44 -0.20 -14.75 -0.36
CA SER A 44 -1.40 -15.58 -0.39
C SER A 44 -1.84 -15.91 1.04
N LEU A 45 -3.15 -16.15 1.23
CA LEU A 45 -3.70 -16.51 2.53
C LEU A 45 -2.98 -17.74 3.13
N ALA A 46 -2.64 -18.72 2.29
CA ALA A 46 -1.91 -19.92 2.71
C ALA A 46 -0.49 -19.62 3.23
N GLU A 47 0.21 -18.66 2.62
CA GLU A 47 1.54 -18.22 3.05
C GLU A 47 1.45 -17.46 4.36
N LEU A 48 0.45 -16.59 4.51
CA LEU A 48 0.20 -15.85 5.75
C LEU A 48 -0.13 -16.78 6.90
N THR A 49 -0.99 -17.77 6.70
CA THR A 49 -1.33 -18.77 7.72
C THR A 49 -0.09 -19.56 8.14
N TYR A 50 0.72 -20.00 7.18
CA TYR A 50 1.97 -20.71 7.46
C TYR A 50 2.94 -19.85 8.27
N ILE A 51 3.17 -18.60 7.86
CA ILE A 51 4.07 -17.68 8.58
C ILE A 51 3.55 -17.45 10.00
N ASN A 52 2.27 -17.17 10.19
CA ASN A 52 1.68 -16.96 11.52
C ASN A 52 1.76 -18.20 12.43
N ASP A 53 1.52 -19.40 11.89
CA ASP A 53 1.68 -20.66 12.62
C ASP A 53 3.13 -20.87 13.10
N LYS A 54 4.12 -20.57 12.25
CA LYS A 54 5.54 -20.69 12.60
C LYS A 54 6.00 -19.62 13.58
N ILE A 55 5.48 -18.40 13.47
CA ILE A 55 5.70 -17.35 14.48
C ILE A 55 5.15 -17.78 15.83
N ALA A 56 3.94 -18.37 15.87
CA ALA A 56 3.35 -18.88 17.11
C ALA A 56 4.17 -20.03 17.73
N GLN A 57 4.89 -20.79 16.91
CA GLN A 57 5.87 -21.80 17.35
C GLN A 57 7.23 -21.20 17.77
N GLY A 58 7.38 -19.87 17.75
CA GLY A 58 8.59 -19.16 18.17
C GLY A 58 9.69 -19.05 17.11
N TRP A 59 9.36 -19.23 15.83
CA TRP A 59 10.37 -19.20 14.77
C TRP A 59 10.69 -17.78 14.30
N THR A 60 11.96 -17.54 13.98
CA THR A 60 12.41 -16.28 13.36
C THR A 60 12.16 -16.30 11.84
N PRO A 61 12.02 -15.11 11.20
CA PRO A 61 11.88 -15.00 9.74
C PRO A 61 12.98 -15.73 8.96
N ASP A 62 14.22 -15.72 9.45
CA ASP A 62 15.35 -16.42 8.84
C ASP A 62 15.17 -17.94 8.89
N THR A 63 14.61 -18.46 9.99
CA THR A 63 14.33 -19.89 10.15
C THR A 63 13.23 -20.34 9.18
N ILE A 64 12.20 -19.51 9.00
CA ILE A 64 11.05 -19.79 8.12
C ILE A 64 11.49 -19.90 6.65
N ILE A 65 12.37 -19.01 6.18
CA ILE A 65 12.90 -19.04 4.81
C ILE A 65 14.05 -20.05 4.68
N GLY A 66 14.96 -20.10 5.65
CA GLY A 66 16.18 -20.91 5.60
C GLY A 66 15.94 -22.42 5.61
N ARG A 67 14.85 -22.90 6.22
CA ARG A 67 14.46 -24.31 6.15
C ARG A 67 13.86 -24.71 4.81
N ALA A 68 13.40 -23.75 4.00
CA ALA A 68 12.80 -23.97 2.69
C ALA A 68 11.67 -25.04 2.67
N GLU A 69 10.97 -25.23 3.80
CA GLU A 69 9.86 -26.20 3.91
C GLU A 69 8.71 -25.88 2.95
N ARG A 70 8.51 -24.60 2.64
CA ARG A 70 7.53 -24.12 1.66
C ARG A 70 8.12 -23.00 0.82
N PRO A 71 7.82 -22.94 -0.49
CA PRO A 71 8.19 -21.80 -1.31
C PRO A 71 7.36 -20.59 -0.87
N ILE A 72 8.03 -19.51 -0.46
CA ILE A 72 7.42 -18.22 -0.14
C ILE A 72 7.70 -17.28 -1.32
N SER A 73 6.67 -16.59 -1.77
CA SER A 73 6.70 -15.72 -2.95
C SER A 73 7.49 -14.44 -2.74
N CYS A 74 7.92 -14.15 -1.51
CA CYS A 74 8.64 -12.94 -1.14
C CYS A 74 10.05 -13.25 -0.61
N ASN A 75 10.97 -12.30 -0.85
CA ASN A 75 12.34 -12.36 -0.34
C ASN A 75 12.37 -12.01 1.16
N LEU A 76 13.38 -12.51 1.88
CA LEU A 76 13.72 -12.23 3.28
C LEU A 76 13.58 -10.75 3.67
N ARG A 77 14.14 -9.81 2.90
CA ARG A 77 13.98 -8.36 3.20
C ARG A 77 12.52 -7.92 3.20
N THR A 78 11.71 -8.46 2.30
CA THR A 78 10.27 -8.15 2.25
C THR A 78 9.57 -8.76 3.44
N LEU A 79 9.94 -9.98 3.83
CA LEU A 79 9.42 -10.64 5.03
C LEU A 79 9.73 -9.82 6.28
N TYR A 80 10.99 -9.41 6.51
CA TYR A 80 11.36 -8.53 7.63
C TYR A 80 10.56 -7.22 7.65
N ARG A 81 10.41 -6.55 6.51
CA ARG A 81 9.60 -5.32 6.43
C ARG A 81 8.12 -5.55 6.69
N MET A 82 7.61 -6.76 6.50
CA MET A 82 6.24 -7.13 6.89
C MET A 82 6.15 -7.27 8.40
N PHE A 83 7.12 -7.93 9.04
CA PHE A 83 7.18 -8.09 10.50
C PHE A 83 7.33 -6.76 11.24
N GLU A 84 8.17 -5.84 10.76
CA GLU A 84 8.32 -4.49 11.37
C GLU A 84 7.02 -3.67 11.37
N ARG A 85 6.04 -4.04 10.54
CA ARG A 85 4.79 -3.30 10.38
C ARG A 85 3.65 -3.81 11.26
N GLY A 86 3.79 -4.98 11.89
CA GLY A 86 2.73 -5.66 12.65
C GLY A 86 1.88 -6.57 11.78
#